data_AF-A0A8J6MYK8-F1
#
_entry.id   AF-A0A8J6MYK8-F1
#
_cell.length_a   1.000
_cell.length_b   1.000
_cell.length_c   1.000
_cell.angle_alpha   90.00
_cell.angle_beta   90.00
_cell.angle_gamma   90.00
#
_symmetry.space_group_name_H-M   'P 1'
#
loop_
_entity.id
_entity.type
_entity.pdbx_description
1 polymer ?
#
loop_
_entity_poly.entity_id
_entity_poly.type
_entity_poly.pdbx_seq_one_letter_code
_entity_poly.pdbx_strand_id
1 'polypeptide(L)'
;MKVQVYKKGGFELVTKELNRRKAIRERCLNCLNWSPKAVAQCFANKCQLYPYRSGQGKQDAAARAKAIRGYCLDFCCVGQPYEVQKCVSRYCPLFAYRHYKTDRSVECTQDAEKGHIRGYEATAMGDR
;
A
#
# COMPACT_ATOMS: atom_id res chain seq x y z
N MET A 1 0.15 10.39 -9.69
CA MET A 1 -0.54 9.12 -10.01
C MET A 1 -1.74 8.89 -9.09
N LYS A 2 -2.94 8.66 -9.65
CA LYS A 2 -4.16 8.31 -8.91
C LYS A 2 -4.29 6.78 -8.85
N VAL A 3 -4.47 6.20 -7.67
CA VAL A 3 -4.62 4.75 -7.48
C VAL A 3 -5.52 4.42 -6.31
N GLN A 4 -6.17 3.26 -6.32
CA GLN A 4 -6.91 2.75 -5.17
C GLN A 4 -5.96 1.95 -4.25
N VAL A 5 -5.94 2.27 -2.96
CA VAL A 5 -5.13 1.54 -1.97
C VAL A 5 -5.95 1.18 -0.75
N TYR A 6 -5.54 0.13 -0.04
CA TYR A 6 -6.15 -0.24 1.22
C TYR A 6 -5.61 0.63 2.36
N LYS A 7 -6.51 1.33 3.07
CA LYS A 7 -6.24 2.23 4.21
C LYS A 7 -6.95 1.76 5.48
N LYS A 8 -6.75 2.48 6.60
CA LYS A 8 -7.39 2.19 7.90
C LYS A 8 -8.91 2.02 7.82
N GLY A 9 -9.59 2.82 7.00
CA GLY A 9 -11.05 2.80 6.83
C GLY A 9 -11.55 1.87 5.72
N GLY A 10 -10.68 1.04 5.13
CA GLY A 10 -11.01 0.21 3.97
C GLY A 10 -10.35 0.71 2.68
N PHE A 11 -10.91 0.34 1.53
CA PHE A 11 -10.40 0.74 0.23
C PHE A 11 -10.67 2.23 -0.03
N GLU A 12 -9.62 3.00 -0.25
CA GLU A 12 -9.73 4.44 -0.54
C GLU A 12 -9.06 4.75 -1.87
N LEU A 13 -9.75 5.56 -2.69
CA LEU A 13 -9.13 6.16 -3.86
C LEU A 13 -8.15 7.24 -3.41
N VAL A 14 -6.86 7.01 -3.62
CA VAL A 14 -5.83 8.01 -3.41
C VAL A 14 -5.73 8.87 -4.66
N THR A 15 -6.48 9.97 -4.65
CA THR A 15 -6.56 10.95 -5.75
C THR A 15 -5.39 11.93 -5.79
N LYS A 16 -4.73 12.18 -4.65
CA LYS A 16 -3.47 12.95 -4.60
C LYS A 16 -2.29 12.04 -4.88
N GLU A 17 -1.31 12.55 -5.62
CA GLU A 17 -0.14 11.78 -6.09
C GLU A 17 0.44 10.85 -5.02
N LEU A 18 0.12 9.56 -5.13
CA LEU A 18 0.88 8.53 -4.45
C LEU A 18 2.27 8.58 -5.09
N ASN A 19 3.29 8.56 -4.24
CA ASN A 19 4.68 8.48 -4.64
C ASN A 19 5.39 7.47 -3.73
N ARG A 20 6.61 7.05 -4.10
CA ARG A 20 7.36 6.02 -3.33
C ARG A 20 7.46 6.34 -1.83
N ARG A 21 7.63 7.61 -1.45
CA ARG A 21 7.74 8.02 -0.04
C ARG A 21 6.43 7.78 0.71
N LYS A 22 5.30 8.25 0.16
CA LYS A 22 3.96 8.04 0.74
C LYS A 22 3.59 6.55 0.75
N ALA A 23 3.91 5.82 -0.33
CA ALA A 23 3.65 4.39 -0.45
C ALA A 23 4.35 3.58 0.65
N ILE A 24 5.63 3.87 0.93
CA ILE A 24 6.36 3.23 2.02
C ILE A 24 5.69 3.52 3.36
N ARG A 25 5.37 4.80 3.61
CA ARG A 25 4.71 5.21 4.87
C ARG A 25 3.39 4.48 5.08
N GLU A 26 2.57 4.41 4.05
CA GLU A 26 1.27 3.74 4.07
C GLU A 26 1.42 2.23 4.31
N ARG A 27 2.39 1.58 3.67
CA ARG A 27 2.69 0.17 3.91
C ARG A 27 3.15 -0.07 5.35
N CYS A 28 4.00 0.80 5.90
CA CYS A 28 4.43 0.68 7.29
C CYS A 28 3.26 0.87 8.27
N LEU A 29 2.32 1.78 7.98
CA LEU A 29 1.09 1.91 8.76
C LEU A 29 0.27 0.63 8.69
N ASN A 30 -0.01 0.11 7.49
CA ASN A 30 -0.75 -1.13 7.30
C ASN A 30 -0.12 -2.30 8.07
N CYS A 31 1.22 -2.42 8.03
CA CYS A 31 1.98 -3.46 8.74
C CYS A 31 1.85 -3.38 10.27
N LEU A 32 1.64 -2.19 10.83
CA LEU A 32 1.60 -1.93 12.27
C LEU A 32 0.23 -1.42 12.70
N ASN A 33 -0.81 -2.03 12.14
CA ASN A 33 -2.22 -1.80 12.44
C ASN A 33 -2.61 -0.30 12.48
N TRP A 34 -2.13 0.44 11.47
CA TRP A 34 -2.42 1.86 11.28
C TRP A 34 -2.00 2.76 12.44
N SER A 35 -1.00 2.36 13.25
CA SER A 35 -0.50 3.15 14.38
C SER A 35 0.76 3.93 14.02
N PRO A 36 0.71 5.28 13.94
CA PRO A 36 1.90 6.09 13.72
C PRO A 36 2.97 5.92 14.80
N LYS A 37 2.54 5.78 16.06
CA LYS A 37 3.42 5.55 17.21
C LYS A 37 4.17 4.22 17.06
N ALA A 38 3.46 3.14 16.70
CA ALA A 38 4.08 1.84 16.47
C ALA A 38 5.09 1.90 15.31
N VAL A 39 4.81 2.63 14.23
CA VAL A 39 5.77 2.80 13.12
C VAL A 39 7.04 3.53 13.57
N ALA A 40 6.91 4.58 14.38
CA ALA A 40 8.05 5.30 14.93
C ALA A 40 8.92 4.37 15.80
N GLN A 41 8.27 3.55 16.64
CA GLN A 41 8.87 2.62 17.60
C GLN A 41 9.17 1.22 17.03
N CYS A 42 9.00 1.02 15.72
CA CYS A 42 9.28 -0.27 15.09
C CYS A 42 10.74 -0.68 15.35
N PHE A 43 10.96 -1.97 15.63
CA PHE A 43 12.28 -2.54 15.90
C PHE A 43 12.81 -3.44 14.76
N ALA A 44 12.05 -3.58 13.66
CA ALA A 44 12.43 -4.38 12.50
C ALA A 44 13.51 -3.67 11.64
N ASN A 45 14.69 -3.45 12.22
CA ASN A 45 15.82 -2.75 11.57
C ASN A 45 16.35 -3.48 10.31
N LYS A 46 16.11 -4.79 10.19
CA LYS A 46 16.40 -5.60 8.99
C LYS A 46 15.37 -5.42 7.87
N CYS A 47 14.24 -4.75 8.12
CA CYS A 47 13.27 -4.44 7.08
C CYS A 47 13.84 -3.40 6.12
N GLN A 48 13.82 -3.70 4.81
CA GLN A 48 14.34 -2.79 3.78
C GLN A 48 13.65 -1.41 3.79
N LEU A 49 12.41 -1.33 4.27
CA LEU A 49 11.65 -0.08 4.40
C LEU A 49 11.98 0.70 5.67
N TYR A 50 12.67 0.11 6.64
CA TYR A 50 12.91 0.68 7.97
C TYR A 50 13.48 2.09 7.96
N PRO A 51 14.50 2.42 7.14
CA PRO A 51 15.07 3.77 7.09
C PRO A 51 14.08 4.82 6.54
N TYR A 52 13.06 4.37 5.82
CA TYR A 52 12.12 5.21 5.08
C TYR A 52 10.72 5.25 5.71
N ARG A 53 10.50 4.50 6.79
CA ARG A 53 9.18 4.24 7.40
C ARG A 53 8.43 5.49 7.87
N SER A 54 9.15 6.56 8.21
CA SER A 54 8.55 7.83 8.64
C SER A 54 7.91 8.59 7.48
N GLY A 55 8.32 8.33 6.23
CA GLY A 55 7.90 9.11 5.07
C GLY A 55 8.33 10.57 5.13
N GLN A 56 9.39 10.90 5.89
CA GLN A 56 9.89 12.26 6.10
C GLN A 56 11.38 12.37 5.74
N GLY A 57 11.86 13.60 5.56
CA GLY A 57 13.27 13.92 5.31
C GLY A 57 13.69 13.90 3.84
N LYS A 58 14.90 14.40 3.58
CA LYS A 58 15.55 14.34 2.26
C LYS A 58 16.17 12.94 2.12
N GLN A 59 15.60 12.16 1.21
CA GLN A 59 15.98 10.77 1.00
C GLN A 59 16.28 10.58 -0.49
N ASP A 60 17.27 9.77 -0.81
CA ASP A 60 17.57 9.41 -2.18
C ASP A 60 16.40 8.61 -2.81
N ALA A 61 16.06 8.97 -4.05
CA ALA A 61 14.97 8.33 -4.79
C ALA A 61 15.33 6.93 -5.26
N ALA A 62 16.59 6.70 -5.68
CA ALA A 62 17.05 5.40 -6.12
C ALA A 62 17.11 4.40 -4.94
N ALA A 63 17.62 4.85 -3.78
CA ALA A 63 17.65 4.06 -2.56
C ALA A 63 16.25 3.64 -2.09
N ARG A 64 15.24 4.52 -2.20
CA ARG A 64 13.83 4.14 -1.94
C ARG A 64 13.32 3.08 -2.92
N ALA A 65 13.63 3.22 -4.21
CA ALA A 65 13.22 2.23 -5.21
C ALA A 65 13.83 0.86 -4.91
N LYS A 66 15.12 0.82 -4.56
CA LYS A 66 15.81 -0.40 -4.12
C LYS A 66 15.18 -1.00 -2.86
N ALA A 67 14.87 -0.16 -1.87
CA ALA A 67 14.23 -0.59 -0.63
C ALA A 67 12.86 -1.22 -0.85
N ILE A 68 12.01 -0.62 -1.70
CA ILE A 68 10.70 -1.19 -2.05
C ILE A 68 10.88 -2.55 -2.74
N ARG A 69 11.76 -2.63 -3.73
CA ARG A 69 12.04 -3.89 -4.45
C ARG A 69 12.54 -4.98 -3.51
N GLY A 70 13.46 -4.64 -2.61
CA GLY A 70 14.00 -5.55 -1.60
C GLY A 70 12.94 -6.01 -0.60
N TYR A 71 12.07 -5.12 -0.12
CA TYR A 71 10.96 -5.50 0.74
C TYR A 71 10.00 -6.49 0.04
N CYS A 72 9.62 -6.20 -1.20
CA CYS A 72 8.77 -7.10 -1.97
C CYS A 72 9.45 -8.45 -2.20
N LEU A 73 10.75 -8.46 -2.51
CA LEU A 73 11.51 -9.69 -2.73
C LEU A 73 11.61 -10.50 -1.44
N ASP A 74 12.21 -9.93 -0.40
CA ASP A 74 12.70 -10.68 0.74
C ASP A 74 11.59 -10.96 1.77
N PHE A 75 10.74 -9.96 2.04
CA PHE A 75 9.71 -10.05 3.09
C PHE A 75 8.35 -10.50 2.58
N CYS A 76 7.97 -10.11 1.35
CA CYS A 76 6.64 -10.43 0.83
C CYS A 76 6.63 -11.70 -0.01
N CYS A 77 7.68 -11.94 -0.79
CA CYS A 77 7.74 -13.00 -1.80
C CYS A 77 8.91 -13.99 -1.57
N VAL A 78 9.47 -14.00 -0.35
CA VAL A 78 10.45 -15.01 0.12
C VAL A 78 11.61 -15.25 -0.87
N GLY A 79 12.18 -14.17 -1.38
CA GLY A 79 13.32 -14.21 -2.31
C GLY A 79 12.96 -14.57 -3.75
N GLN A 80 11.69 -14.76 -4.11
CA GLN A 80 11.28 -15.18 -5.44
C GLN A 80 10.93 -13.99 -6.34
N PRO A 81 11.74 -13.68 -7.38
CA PRO A 81 11.46 -12.55 -8.27
C PRO A 81 10.18 -12.72 -9.09
N TYR A 82 9.89 -13.97 -9.47
CA TYR A 82 8.69 -14.32 -10.24
C TYR A 82 7.40 -14.06 -9.47
N GLU A 83 7.39 -14.33 -8.16
CA GLU A 83 6.26 -14.01 -7.28
C GLU A 83 6.04 -12.50 -7.17
N VAL A 84 7.10 -11.68 -7.19
CA VAL A 84 6.95 -10.21 -7.23
C VAL A 84 6.32 -9.75 -8.55
N GLN A 85 6.68 -10.39 -9.66
CA GLN A 85 6.10 -10.11 -10.97
C GLN A 85 4.62 -10.49 -11.03
N LYS A 86 4.25 -11.64 -10.47
CA LYS A 86 2.87 -12.17 -10.45
C LYS A 86 2.05 -11.77 -9.22
N CYS A 87 2.58 -10.90 -8.36
CA CYS A 87 1.87 -10.44 -7.18
C CYS A 87 0.47 -9.91 -7.56
N VAL A 88 -0.56 -10.35 -6.83
CA VAL A 88 -1.96 -9.97 -7.07
C VAL A 88 -2.46 -8.86 -6.16
N SER A 89 -1.63 -8.37 -5.24
CA SER A 89 -2.02 -7.39 -4.21
C SER A 89 -2.13 -5.97 -4.77
N ARG A 90 -3.05 -5.74 -5.73
CA ARG A 90 -3.20 -4.48 -6.48
C ARG A 90 -3.45 -3.26 -5.58
N TYR A 91 -4.10 -3.48 -4.44
CA TYR A 91 -4.40 -2.43 -3.44
C TYR A 91 -3.27 -2.20 -2.43
N CYS A 92 -2.16 -2.95 -2.53
CA CYS A 92 -0.98 -2.68 -1.73
C CYS A 92 -0.40 -1.32 -2.13
N PRO A 93 -0.09 -0.43 -1.17
CA PRO A 93 0.50 0.87 -1.48
C PRO A 93 1.81 0.79 -2.27
N LEU A 94 2.56 -0.32 -2.16
CA LEU A 94 3.81 -0.53 -2.88
C LEU A 94 3.63 -1.12 -4.28
N PHE A 95 2.43 -1.56 -4.66
CA PHE A 95 2.22 -2.37 -5.87
C PHE A 95 2.76 -1.70 -7.13
N ALA A 96 2.42 -0.43 -7.33
CA ALA A 96 2.89 0.37 -8.46
C ALA A 96 4.42 0.57 -8.50
N TYR A 97 5.10 0.36 -7.37
CA TYR A 97 6.53 0.62 -7.20
C TYR A 97 7.34 -0.64 -6.88
N ARG A 98 6.73 -1.84 -6.96
CA ARG A 98 7.37 -3.12 -6.64
C ARG A 98 8.52 -3.45 -7.61
N HIS A 99 8.49 -2.85 -8.80
CA HIS A 99 9.55 -2.87 -9.78
C HIS A 99 10.31 -1.53 -9.79
N TYR A 100 11.51 -1.51 -10.38
CA TYR A 100 12.26 -0.26 -10.53
C TYR A 100 11.50 0.77 -11.38
N LYS A 101 10.87 0.30 -12.45
CA LYS A 101 9.92 1.09 -13.24
C LYS A 101 8.56 1.13 -12.53
N THR A 102 7.92 2.30 -12.56
CA THR A 102 6.56 2.45 -12.02
C THR A 102 5.58 1.69 -12.90
N ASP A 103 4.82 0.77 -12.31
CA ASP A 103 3.71 0.06 -12.94
C ASP A 103 2.47 0.96 -12.94
N ARG A 104 2.16 1.50 -14.12
CA ARG A 104 1.02 2.39 -14.34
C ARG A 104 -0.29 1.65 -14.66
N SER A 105 -0.29 0.32 -14.71
CA SER A 105 -1.51 -0.47 -14.97
C SER A 105 -2.54 -0.41 -13.83
N VAL A 106 -2.16 0.15 -12.68
CA VAL A 106 -3.06 0.39 -11.54
C VAL A 106 -3.58 1.82 -11.48
N GLU A 107 -3.20 2.67 -12.44
CA GLU A 107 -3.75 4.03 -12.53
C GLU A 107 -5.26 3.97 -12.78
N CYS A 108 -6.03 4.61 -11.90
CA CYS A 108 -7.46 4.76 -12.07
C CYS A 108 -7.76 6.05 -12.82
N THR A 109 -8.63 5.97 -13.83
CA THR A 109 -9.11 7.14 -14.59
C THR A 109 -10.26 7.88 -13.91
N GLN A 110 -10.91 7.23 -12.93
CA GLN A 110 -12.11 7.74 -12.28
C GLN A 110 -11.75 8.60 -11.06
N ASP A 111 -12.32 9.80 -10.98
CA ASP A 111 -12.51 10.47 -9.70
C ASP A 111 -13.57 9.67 -8.95
N ALA A 112 -13.22 9.10 -7.79
CA ALA A 112 -14.14 8.25 -7.04
C ALA A 112 -15.42 9.03 -6.71
N GLU A 113 -16.48 8.77 -7.46
CA GLU A 113 -17.82 9.02 -6.98
C GLU A 113 -17.95 8.25 -5.66
N LYS A 114 -18.24 9.00 -4.59
CA LYS A 114 -18.49 8.44 -3.26
C LYS A 114 -19.67 7.48 -3.37
N GLY A 115 -19.39 6.19 -3.57
CA GLY A 115 -20.42 5.17 -3.64
C GLY A 115 -21.22 5.14 -2.33
N HIS A 116 -22.44 5.68 -2.37
CA HIS A 116 -23.46 5.42 -1.38
C HIS A 116 -23.84 3.94 -1.54
N ILE A 117 -23.40 3.10 -0.60
CA ILE A 117 -23.91 1.73 -0.51
C ILE A 117 -25.43 1.86 -0.32
N ARG A 118 -26.23 1.46 -1.31
CA ARG A 118 -27.66 1.23 -1.10
C ARG A 118 -27.75 0.16 -0.02
N GLY A 119 -28.41 0.50 1.08
CA GLY A 119 -28.60 -0.39 2.22
C GLY A 119 -29.12 -1.74 1.76
N TYR A 120 -28.50 -2.80 2.29
CA TYR A 120 -29.05 -4.14 2.19
C TYR A 120 -30.34 -4.15 3.02
N GLU A 121 -31.50 -4.14 2.35
CA GLU A 121 -32.79 -4.36 3.00
C GLU A 121 -32.75 -5.74 3.65
N ALA A 122 -32.85 -5.77 4.98
CA ALA A 122 -33.02 -7.00 5.73
C ALA A 122 -34.38 -7.59 5.34
N THR A 123 -34.37 -8.64 4.51
CA THR A 123 -35.55 -9.47 4.32
C THR A 123 -35.87 -10.14 5.65
N ALA A 124 -36.99 -9.71 6.25
CA ALA A 124 -37.56 -10.30 7.44
C ALA A 124 -37.82 -11.80 7.19
N MET A 125 -37.08 -12.65 7.89
CA MET A 125 -37.42 -14.06 8.04
C MET A 125 -38.22 -14.23 9.33
N GLY A 126 -39.48 -14.63 9.18
CA GLY A 126 -40.22 -15.38 10.19
C GLY A 126 -41.45 -14.67 10.72
N ASP A 127 -42.62 -15.13 10.29
CA ASP A 127 -43.69 -15.49 11.22
C ASP A 127 -44.27 -16.82 10.75
N ARG A 128 -44.27 -17.77 11.67
CA ARG A 128 -44.92 -19.08 11.56
C ARG A 128 -46.14 -19.05 12.48
#